data_AF-A0AAW6WYC8-F1
#
_entry.id   AF-A0AAW6WYC8-F1
#
_cell.length_a   1.000
_cell.length_b   1.000
_cell.length_c   1.000
_cell.angle_alpha   90.00
_cell.angle_beta   90.00
_cell.angle_gamma   90.00
#
_symmetry.space_group_name_H-M   'P 1'
#
loop_
_entity.id
_entity.type
_entity.pdbx_description
1 polymer ?
#
loop_
_entity_poly.entity_id
_entity_poly.type
_entity_poly.pdbx_seq_one_letter_code
_entity_poly.pdbx_strand_id
1 'polypeptide(L)'
;MNFDLLRFSPGQYFAPAVDWLNTNFHPVFETITRLIETVLGALESALLYPPAYALIIAAVLGVGLAINIRAAVVTAVALAFCLLAGLWAASMQTLA
;
A
#
# COMPACT_ATOMS: atom_id res chain seq x y z
N MET A 1 -51.51 2.61 18.36
CA MET A 1 -50.65 3.23 17.33
C MET A 1 -49.41 2.37 17.23
N ASN A 2 -49.16 1.75 16.07
CA ASN A 2 -48.03 0.83 15.93
C ASN A 2 -46.71 1.63 15.85
N PHE A 3 -45.80 1.43 16.81
CA PHE A 3 -44.55 2.19 16.96
C PHE A 3 -43.44 1.73 15.99
N ASP A 4 -43.72 0.74 15.13
CA ASP A 4 -42.78 0.24 14.12
C ASP A 4 -42.45 1.24 13.00
N LEU A 5 -43.28 2.29 12.82
CA LEU A 5 -43.07 3.35 11.83
C LEU A 5 -41.92 4.31 12.20
N LEU A 6 -41.43 4.29 13.44
CA LEU A 6 -40.38 5.19 13.94
C LEU A 6 -38.97 4.58 13.91
N ARG A 7 -38.82 3.32 13.50
CA ARG A 7 -37.50 2.72 13.23
C ARG A 7 -37.05 3.13 11.83
N PHE A 8 -36.82 4.42 11.64
CA PHE A 8 -36.17 4.94 10.44
C PHE A 8 -34.74 4.40 10.45
N SER A 9 -34.52 3.27 9.79
CA SER A 9 -33.19 2.72 9.55
C SER A 9 -32.63 3.44 8.33
N PRO A 10 -31.75 4.45 8.48
CA PRO A 10 -31.17 5.14 7.33
C PRO A 10 -30.49 4.16 6.36
N GLY A 11 -30.00 3.03 6.86
CA GLY A 11 -29.43 1.96 6.04
C GLY A 11 -30.39 1.35 5.00
N GLN A 12 -31.69 1.26 5.29
CA GLN A 12 -32.68 0.75 4.32
C GLN A 12 -32.92 1.73 3.16
N TYR A 13 -32.73 3.03 3.39
CA TYR A 13 -32.83 4.07 2.36
C TYR A 13 -31.55 4.20 1.52
N PHE A 14 -30.38 4.00 2.13
CA PHE A 14 -29.09 4.05 1.42
C PHE A 14 -28.75 2.76 0.67
N ALA A 15 -29.20 1.59 1.14
CA ALA A 15 -28.96 0.30 0.50
C ALA A 15 -29.28 0.28 -1.02
N PRO A 16 -30.48 0.67 -1.49
CA PRO A 16 -30.78 0.64 -2.92
C PRO A 16 -29.93 1.62 -3.75
N ALA A 17 -29.49 2.74 -3.17
CA ALA A 17 -28.61 3.69 -3.84
C ALA A 17 -27.17 3.13 -3.97
N VAL A 18 -26.67 2.45 -2.93
CA VAL A 18 -25.39 1.75 -2.96
C VAL A 18 -25.45 0.56 -3.91
N ASP A 19 -26.54 -0.20 -3.94
CA ASP A 19 -26.72 -1.34 -4.85
C ASP A 19 -26.80 -0.91 -6.31
N TRP A 20 -27.45 0.22 -6.62
CA TRP A 20 -27.47 0.80 -7.96
C TRP A 20 -26.07 1.26 -8.38
N LEU A 21 -25.35 1.95 -7.49
CA LEU A 21 -23.98 2.40 -7.75
C LEU A 21 -23.05 1.20 -7.94
N ASN A 22 -23.17 0.18 -7.07
CA ASN A 22 -22.37 -1.02 -7.15
C ASN A 22 -22.68 -1.80 -8.42
N THR A 23 -23.94 -1.85 -8.89
CA THR A 23 -24.30 -2.53 -10.15
C THR A 23 -23.76 -1.81 -11.40
N ASN A 24 -23.81 -0.46 -11.42
CA ASN A 24 -23.44 0.32 -12.62
C ASN A 24 -21.96 0.70 -12.65
N PHE A 25 -21.36 0.96 -11.49
CA PHE A 25 -19.96 1.36 -11.34
C PHE A 25 -19.07 0.22 -10.82
N HIS A 26 -19.60 -1.00 -10.56
CA HIS A 26 -18.77 -2.19 -10.30
C HIS A 26 -17.56 -2.28 -11.22
N PRO A 27 -17.73 -2.22 -12.57
CA PRO A 27 -16.61 -2.43 -13.46
C PRO A 27 -15.57 -1.32 -13.34
N VAL A 28 -15.99 -0.10 -12.96
CA VAL A 28 -15.08 1.03 -12.74
C VAL A 28 -14.28 0.83 -11.45
N PHE A 29 -14.95 0.49 -10.34
CA PHE A 29 -14.27 0.18 -9.08
C PHE A 29 -13.34 -1.02 -9.23
N GLU A 30 -13.79 -2.08 -9.90
CA GLU A 30 -12.99 -3.26 -10.18
C GLU A 30 -11.77 -2.94 -11.05
N THR A 31 -11.92 -2.08 -12.07
CA THR A 31 -10.78 -1.65 -12.91
C THR A 31 -9.75 -0.87 -12.09
N ILE A 32 -10.20 0.04 -11.22
CA ILE A 32 -9.31 0.80 -10.33
C ILE A 32 -8.61 -0.14 -9.35
N THR A 33 -9.35 -1.06 -8.73
CA THR A 33 -8.78 -2.06 -7.82
C THR A 33 -7.73 -2.92 -8.52
N ARG A 34 -8.05 -3.47 -9.70
CA ARG A 34 -7.10 -4.26 -10.49
C ARG A 34 -5.87 -3.45 -10.90
N LEU A 35 -6.05 -2.18 -11.24
CA LEU A 35 -4.92 -1.29 -11.57
C LEU A 35 -4.01 -1.11 -10.36
N ILE A 36 -4.57 -0.79 -9.19
CA ILE A 36 -3.81 -0.61 -7.94
C ILE A 36 -3.12 -1.92 -7.56
N GLU A 37 -3.81 -3.06 -7.58
CA GLU A 37 -3.25 -4.38 -7.31
C GLU A 37 -2.12 -4.74 -8.28
N THR A 38 -2.27 -4.39 -9.56
CA THR A 38 -1.24 -4.63 -10.57
C THR A 38 -0.01 -3.76 -10.32
N VAL A 39 -0.19 -2.49 -9.98
CA VAL A 39 0.91 -1.56 -9.67
C VAL A 39 1.61 -1.99 -8.38
N LEU A 40 0.86 -2.27 -7.31
CA LEU A 40 1.41 -2.77 -6.04
C LEU A 40 2.14 -4.09 -6.26
N GLY A 41 1.54 -5.05 -6.96
CA GLY A 41 2.16 -6.34 -7.25
C GLY A 41 3.41 -6.21 -8.12
N ALA A 42 3.41 -5.31 -9.10
CA ALA A 42 4.56 -5.02 -9.92
C ALA A 42 5.70 -4.40 -9.10
N LEU A 43 5.40 -3.40 -8.26
CA LEU A 43 6.39 -2.74 -7.41
C LEU A 43 6.93 -3.68 -6.33
N GLU A 44 6.04 -4.45 -5.69
CA GLU A 44 6.40 -5.50 -4.74
C GLU A 44 7.32 -6.52 -5.40
N SER A 45 7.00 -7.00 -6.60
CA SER A 45 7.86 -7.92 -7.33
C SER A 45 9.20 -7.28 -7.70
N ALA A 46 9.23 -6.01 -8.13
CA ALA A 46 10.46 -5.34 -8.52
C ALA A 46 11.39 -5.06 -7.32
N LEU A 47 10.82 -4.71 -6.16
CA LEU A 47 11.56 -4.42 -4.93
C LEU A 47 11.90 -5.69 -4.12
N LEU A 48 11.16 -6.79 -4.26
CA LEU A 48 11.47 -8.06 -3.58
C LEU A 48 12.23 -9.05 -4.48
N TYR A 49 12.29 -8.83 -5.79
CA TYR A 49 13.07 -9.67 -6.70
C TYR A 49 14.56 -9.73 -6.31
N PRO A 50 15.25 -8.60 -6.00
CA PRO A 50 16.59 -8.66 -5.46
C PRO A 50 16.56 -9.07 -3.98
N PRO A 51 17.55 -9.83 -3.50
CA PRO A 51 17.71 -10.04 -2.06
C PRO A 51 17.78 -8.69 -1.33
N ALA A 52 17.05 -8.54 -0.22
CA ALA A 52 16.98 -7.27 0.52
C ALA A 52 18.37 -6.66 0.80
N TYR A 53 19.36 -7.50 1.13
CA TYR A 53 20.75 -7.09 1.34
C TYR A 53 21.37 -6.40 0.11
N ALA A 54 21.06 -6.85 -1.11
CA ALA A 54 21.56 -6.24 -2.34
C ALA A 54 21.00 -4.83 -2.55
N LEU A 55 19.70 -4.62 -2.27
CA LEU A 55 19.08 -3.30 -2.33
C LEU A 55 19.62 -2.35 -1.27
N ILE A 56 19.86 -2.84 -0.05
CA ILE A 56 20.48 -2.04 1.02
C ILE A 56 21.87 -1.57 0.58
N ILE A 57 22.70 -2.48 0.05
CA ILE A 57 24.05 -2.13 -0.43
C ILE A 57 23.95 -1.11 -1.56
N ALA A 58 23.07 -1.30 -2.54
CA ALA A 58 22.86 -0.36 -3.64
C ALA A 58 22.45 1.03 -3.15
N ALA A 59 21.51 1.11 -2.20
CA ALA A 59 21.05 2.37 -1.62
C ALA A 59 22.17 3.07 -0.83
N VAL A 60 22.93 2.34 -0.03
CA VAL A 60 24.06 2.88 0.76
C VAL A 60 25.15 3.42 -0.16
N LEU A 61 25.52 2.68 -1.20
CA LEU A 61 26.48 3.14 -2.20
C LEU A 61 25.97 4.37 -2.94
N GLY A 62 24.70 4.37 -3.36
CA GLY A 62 24.07 5.52 -4.03
C GLY A 62 24.11 6.78 -3.18
N VAL A 63 23.72 6.68 -1.90
CA VAL A 63 23.76 7.82 -0.96
C VAL A 63 25.20 8.26 -0.66
N GLY A 64 26.12 7.31 -0.52
CA GLY A 64 27.54 7.60 -0.27
C GLY A 64 28.21 8.34 -1.41
N LEU A 65 27.86 7.99 -2.66
CA LEU A 65 28.38 8.63 -3.87
C LEU A 65 27.69 9.96 -4.18
N ALA A 66 26.38 10.08 -3.94
CA ALA A 66 25.60 11.26 -4.32
C ALA A 66 25.53 12.36 -3.25
N ILE A 67 25.65 12.00 -1.95
CA ILE A 67 25.45 12.94 -0.84
C ILE A 67 26.71 13.03 0.03
N ASN A 68 26.96 12.04 0.89
CA ASN A 68 28.15 11.92 1.72
C ASN A 68 28.13 10.60 2.53
N ILE A 69 29.29 10.24 3.09
CA ILE A 69 29.45 9.02 3.89
C ILE A 69 28.60 9.03 5.18
N ARG A 70 28.36 10.19 5.81
CA ARG A 70 27.55 10.27 7.04
C ARG A 70 26.10 9.87 6.76
N ALA A 71 25.52 10.38 5.67
CA ALA A 71 24.19 10.02 5.22
C ALA A 71 24.13 8.53 4.84
N ALA A 72 25.17 8.00 4.18
CA ALA A 72 25.24 6.58 3.82
C ALA A 72 25.20 5.66 5.05
N VAL A 73 25.90 6.02 6.13
CA VAL A 73 25.88 5.27 7.39
C VAL A 73 24.48 5.31 8.03
N VAL A 74 23.83 6.47 8.05
CA VAL A 74 22.45 6.59 8.57
C VAL A 74 21.49 5.72 7.76
N THR A 75 21.59 5.76 6.42
CA THR A 75 20.80 4.91 5.51
C THR A 75 21.05 3.43 5.79
N ALA A 76 22.31 3.01 5.96
CA ALA A 76 22.65 1.61 6.24
C ALA A 76 22.01 1.13 7.55
N VAL A 77 22.11 1.92 8.62
CA VAL A 77 21.55 1.58 9.93
C VAL A 77 20.02 1.53 9.89
N ALA A 78 19.38 2.52 9.26
CA ALA A 78 17.94 2.58 9.15
C ALA A 78 17.36 1.39 8.36
N LEU A 79 17.97 1.06 7.22
CA LEU A 79 17.52 -0.05 6.39
C LEU A 79 17.85 -1.42 7.01
N ALA A 80 19.00 -1.56 7.68
CA ALA A 80 19.34 -2.78 8.42
C ALA A 80 18.35 -3.01 9.57
N PHE A 81 17.99 -1.95 10.31
CA PHE A 81 16.97 -2.03 11.35
C PHE A 81 15.60 -2.45 10.78
N CYS A 82 15.17 -1.84 9.66
CA CYS A 82 13.94 -2.21 8.97
C CYS A 82 13.91 -3.70 8.60
N LEU A 83 15.02 -4.24 8.10
CA LEU A 83 15.14 -5.65 7.75
C LEU A 83 15.09 -6.56 8.99
N LEU A 84 15.86 -6.25 10.03
CA LEU A 84 15.93 -7.04 11.26
C LEU A 84 14.61 -7.03 12.05
N ALA A 85 13.84 -5.94 11.98
CA ALA A 85 12.52 -5.83 12.57
C ALA A 85 11.44 -6.59 11.79
N GLY A 86 11.77 -7.20 10.64
CA GLY A 86 10.80 -7.86 9.78
C GLY A 86 9.83 -6.91 9.08
N LEU A 87 10.14 -5.61 9.07
CA LEU A 87 9.27 -4.54 8.51
C LEU A 87 9.55 -4.27 7.03
N TRP A 88 10.41 -5.07 6.38
CA TRP A 88 10.84 -4.83 5.01
C TRP A 88 9.67 -4.79 4.02
N ALA A 89 8.83 -5.82 4.01
CA ALA A 89 7.70 -5.91 3.09
C ALA A 89 6.70 -4.76 3.29
N ALA A 90 6.33 -4.47 4.54
CA ALA A 90 5.43 -3.36 4.87
C ALA A 90 6.04 -2.01 4.44
N SER A 91 7.35 -1.82 4.62
CA SER A 91 8.03 -0.59 4.21
C SER A 91 8.06 -0.43 2.68
N MET A 92 8.28 -1.52 1.93
CA MET A 92 8.25 -1.50 0.47
C MET A 92 6.84 -1.26 -0.08
N GLN A 93 5.81 -1.78 0.57
CA GLN A 93 4.41 -1.51 0.21
C GLN A 93 3.98 -0.06 0.44
N THR A 94 4.62 0.68 1.36
CA THR A 94 4.38 2.12 1.52
C THR A 94 5.12 3.00 0.52
N LEU A 95 6.15 2.44 -0.15
CA LEU A 95 6.87 3.11 -1.24
C LEU A 95 6.19 2.87 -2.60
N ALA A 96 5.38 1.83 -2.70
CA ALA A 96 4.56 1.48 -3.86
C ALA A 96 3.29 2.33 -3.95
#